data_AF-A0A7S0A3N9-F1
#
_entry.id   AF-A0A7S0A3N9-F1
#
_cell.length_a   1.000
_cell.length_b   1.000
_cell.length_c   1.000
_cell.angle_alpha   90.00
_cell.angle_beta   90.00
_cell.angle_gamma   90.00
#
_symmetry.space_group_name_H-M   'P 1'
#
loop_
_entity.id
_entity.type
_entity.pdbx_description
1 polymer ?
#
loop_
_entity_poly.entity_id
_entity_poly.type
_entity_poly.pdbx_seq_one_letter_code
_entity_poly.pdbx_strand_id
1 'polypeptide(L)'
;NGFAALENLSAQVTGLACEAPNTTHDENDEEGQEEEGVPAIVLDDPTTSDWGDHWMHPCDCFPESWGAKRPVTDEAYEAVPAGSGNIFIPPPFEIVTGQFACESSAIQGDIIELVEDASCELFCRERGCKYYWVGEVASIKQCRLYNDCTLLVRESGIVGSLMAMPDSRREVCHMADPVKCWAVSGRRAYLAASPAEQRVECEHRELLEQCDHKLLMGGWGVEKCGRCSYRDPNTQQFA
;
A
#
# COMPACT_ATOMS: atom_id res chain seq x y z
N ASN A 1 6.63 31.47 -61.64
CA ASN A 1 5.38 30.67 -61.65
C ASN A 1 5.72 29.26 -61.18
N GLY A 2 5.44 28.79 -59.97
CA GLY A 2 4.75 29.37 -58.82
C GLY A 2 5.24 28.65 -57.55
N PHE A 3 5.29 29.39 -56.45
CA PHE A 3 5.54 28.87 -55.11
C PHE A 3 4.27 28.16 -54.61
N ALA A 4 4.39 26.91 -54.16
CA ALA A 4 3.31 26.22 -53.46
C ALA A 4 3.41 26.55 -51.95
N ALA A 5 2.32 27.08 -51.42
CA ALA A 5 2.19 27.55 -50.05
C ALA A 5 2.09 26.39 -49.05
N LEU A 6 2.81 26.50 -47.94
CA LEU A 6 2.58 25.74 -46.72
C LEU A 6 1.46 26.44 -45.94
N GLU A 7 0.31 25.78 -45.81
CA GLU A 7 -0.79 26.25 -44.98
C GLU A 7 -0.48 26.00 -43.49
N ASN A 8 -0.45 27.08 -42.71
CA ASN A 8 -0.42 27.07 -41.26
C ASN A 8 -1.81 26.69 -40.71
N LEU A 9 -1.97 25.46 -40.21
CA LEU A 9 -3.10 25.09 -39.37
C LEU A 9 -2.86 25.57 -37.94
N SER A 10 -3.39 26.75 -37.59
CA SER A 10 -3.52 27.16 -36.19
C SER A 10 -4.80 26.55 -35.61
N ALA A 11 -4.66 25.53 -34.75
CA ALA A 11 -5.77 25.05 -33.94
C ALA A 11 -5.95 26.01 -32.74
N GLN A 12 -7.06 26.75 -32.72
CA GLN A 12 -7.47 27.49 -31.53
C GLN A 12 -8.25 26.54 -30.62
N VAL A 13 -7.68 26.22 -29.47
CA VAL A 13 -8.42 25.56 -28.39
C VAL A 13 -9.18 26.65 -27.64
N THR A 14 -10.47 26.78 -27.92
CA THR A 14 -11.38 27.57 -27.09
C THR A 14 -11.52 26.87 -25.74
N GLY A 15 -10.91 27.43 -24.70
CA GLY A 15 -11.15 27.02 -23.33
C GLY A 15 -12.61 27.29 -22.98
N LEU A 16 -13.41 26.24 -22.81
CA LEU A 16 -14.70 26.33 -22.14
C LEU A 16 -14.41 26.77 -20.70
N ALA A 17 -14.80 28.00 -20.36
CA ALA A 17 -14.78 28.46 -18.99
C ALA A 17 -15.70 27.55 -18.16
N CYS A 18 -15.13 26.85 -17.18
CA CYS A 18 -15.94 26.18 -16.17
C CYS A 18 -16.65 27.27 -15.36
N GLU A 19 -17.97 27.39 -15.50
CA GLU A 19 -18.77 28.14 -14.55
C GLU A 19 -18.70 27.45 -13.18
N ALA A 20 -18.73 28.26 -12.12
CA ALA A 20 -18.74 27.78 -10.75
C ALA A 20 -19.95 26.85 -10.53
N PRO A 21 -19.80 25.71 -9.84
CA PRO A 21 -20.91 24.82 -9.58
C PRO A 21 -21.99 25.57 -8.80
N ASN A 22 -23.21 25.55 -9.33
CA ASN A 22 -24.38 26.10 -8.66
C ASN A 22 -24.74 25.21 -7.47
N THR A 23 -24.42 25.62 -6.25
CA THR A 23 -24.62 24.83 -5.02
C THR A 23 -25.92 25.15 -4.27
N THR A 24 -26.95 25.67 -4.95
CA THR A 24 -28.27 25.81 -4.33
C THR A 24 -29.09 24.56 -4.63
N HIS A 25 -29.21 23.73 -3.60
CA HIS A 25 -30.12 22.59 -3.53
C HIS A 25 -31.56 23.14 -3.64
N ASP A 26 -32.29 22.77 -4.69
CA ASP A 26 -33.74 22.96 -4.73
C ASP A 26 -34.36 21.93 -3.78
N GLU A 27 -35.05 22.42 -2.76
CA GLU A 27 -35.84 21.63 -1.82
C GLU A 27 -37.14 21.19 -2.51
N ASN A 28 -37.11 20.04 -3.19
CA ASN A 28 -38.30 19.23 -3.38
C ASN A 28 -37.88 17.85 -3.86
N ASP A 29 -37.83 16.88 -2.95
CA ASP A 29 -38.19 15.49 -3.22
C ASP A 29 -38.24 14.74 -1.86
N GLU A 30 -39.46 14.53 -1.39
CA GLU A 30 -39.76 13.50 -0.40
C GLU A 30 -39.54 12.14 -1.08
N GLU A 31 -38.56 11.35 -0.63
CA GLU A 31 -38.67 9.89 -0.41
C GLU A 31 -37.34 9.35 0.15
N GLY A 32 -37.44 8.61 1.25
CA GLY A 32 -36.32 8.22 2.10
C GLY A 32 -35.21 7.44 1.39
N GLN A 33 -34.02 8.04 1.37
CA GLN A 33 -32.75 7.35 1.25
C GLN A 33 -31.91 7.75 2.46
N GLU A 34 -31.35 6.76 3.13
CA GLU A 34 -30.42 6.94 4.23
C GLU A 34 -29.32 7.91 3.78
N GLU A 35 -29.31 9.11 4.35
CA GLU A 35 -28.19 10.03 4.16
C GLU A 35 -26.93 9.31 4.62
N GLU A 36 -26.03 8.99 3.67
CA GLU A 36 -24.63 8.76 3.97
C GLU A 36 -24.13 10.03 4.65
N GLY A 37 -24.21 10.05 5.98
CA GLY A 37 -23.88 11.19 6.81
C GLY A 37 -22.50 11.70 6.42
N VAL A 38 -22.46 12.97 6.01
CA VAL A 38 -21.20 13.68 5.77
C VAL A 38 -20.31 13.42 6.98
N PRO A 39 -19.08 12.88 6.80
CA PRO A 39 -18.23 12.55 7.93
C PRO A 39 -18.02 13.81 8.76
N ALA A 40 -18.51 13.78 10.00
CA ALA A 40 -18.40 14.92 10.90
C ALA A 40 -16.93 15.32 11.00
N ILE A 41 -16.66 16.62 10.82
CA ILE A 41 -15.35 17.18 11.12
C ILE A 41 -15.18 17.09 12.64
N VAL A 42 -14.41 16.12 13.09
CA VAL A 42 -14.03 15.96 14.49
C VAL A 42 -12.92 16.97 14.76
N LEU A 43 -13.26 18.04 15.49
CA LEU A 43 -12.31 19.04 15.98
C LEU A 43 -11.78 18.57 17.34
N ASP A 44 -10.45 18.53 17.46
CA ASP A 44 -9.72 18.22 18.69
C ASP A 44 -10.01 19.27 19.77
N ASP A 45 -10.42 18.81 20.97
CA ASP A 45 -10.61 19.65 22.15
C ASP A 45 -9.40 19.49 23.08
N PRO A 46 -8.48 20.48 23.11
CA PRO A 46 -7.26 20.39 23.91
C PRO A 46 -7.49 20.45 25.43
N THR A 47 -8.75 20.47 25.88
CA THR A 47 -9.11 20.56 27.31
C THR A 47 -9.45 19.21 27.96
N THR A 48 -9.50 18.10 27.20
CA THR A 48 -9.78 16.77 27.80
C THR A 48 -8.52 16.16 28.42
N SER A 49 -8.70 15.41 29.50
CA SER A 49 -7.59 14.84 30.31
C SER A 49 -7.25 13.39 29.96
N ASP A 50 -7.97 12.80 28.99
CA ASP A 50 -7.70 11.46 28.47
C ASP A 50 -6.71 11.55 27.30
N TRP A 51 -5.55 10.93 27.46
CA TRP A 51 -4.44 10.95 26.50
C TRP A 51 -4.72 10.12 25.23
N GLY A 52 -5.90 9.52 25.11
CA GLY A 52 -6.31 8.65 24.01
C GLY A 52 -7.56 9.11 23.27
N ASP A 53 -7.93 10.38 23.39
CA ASP A 53 -9.23 10.89 22.91
C ASP A 53 -9.20 11.54 21.52
N HIS A 54 -8.04 11.88 20.95
CA HIS A 54 -8.02 12.81 19.81
C HIS A 54 -7.41 12.18 18.56
N TRP A 55 -8.29 11.97 17.57
CA TRP A 55 -8.05 11.66 16.16
C TRP A 55 -6.63 11.16 15.81
N MET A 56 -6.49 9.85 15.60
CA MET A 56 -5.26 9.27 15.07
C MET A 56 -5.28 9.26 13.53
N HIS A 57 -4.19 9.61 12.88
CA HIS A 57 -4.12 9.50 11.43
C HIS A 57 -4.10 8.02 11.02
N PRO A 58 -4.77 7.59 9.93
CA PRO A 58 -4.79 6.18 9.49
C PRO A 58 -3.40 5.55 9.27
N CYS A 59 -2.38 6.38 9.01
CA CYS A 59 -0.99 5.98 8.80
C CYS A 59 -0.14 5.90 10.09
N ASP A 60 -0.71 6.28 11.23
CA ASP A 60 0.00 6.25 12.50
C ASP A 60 -0.09 4.86 13.11
N CYS A 61 0.96 4.48 13.85
CA CYS A 61 0.91 3.31 14.69
C CYS A 61 0.12 3.63 15.95
N PHE A 62 -0.75 2.70 16.31
CA PHE A 62 -1.69 2.86 17.41
C PHE A 62 -1.15 2.24 18.70
N PRO A 63 -1.43 2.84 19.87
CA PRO A 63 -1.15 2.20 21.15
C PRO A 63 -2.14 1.06 21.40
N GLU A 64 -1.71 0.01 22.08
CA GLU A 64 -2.57 -1.15 22.41
C GLU A 64 -3.83 -0.75 23.21
N SER A 65 -3.76 0.34 23.98
CA SER A 65 -4.90 0.89 24.73
C SER A 65 -6.05 1.39 23.84
N TRP A 66 -5.81 1.66 22.56
CA TRP A 66 -6.84 2.13 21.63
C TRP A 66 -7.89 1.04 21.35
N GLY A 67 -7.48 -0.24 21.40
CA GLY A 67 -8.32 -1.36 21.04
C GLY A 67 -8.75 -1.34 19.57
N ALA A 68 -9.78 -2.12 19.24
CA ALA A 68 -10.43 -2.15 17.93
C ALA A 68 -11.40 -0.96 17.70
N LYS A 69 -11.05 0.22 18.21
CA LYS A 69 -11.84 1.43 17.97
C LYS A 69 -11.30 2.13 16.72
N ARG A 70 -12.21 2.63 15.87
CA ARG A 70 -11.82 3.49 14.75
C ARG A 70 -10.86 4.59 15.24
N PRO A 71 -9.78 4.91 14.51
CA PRO A 71 -9.49 4.52 13.13
C PRO A 71 -8.70 3.21 12.96
N VAL A 72 -8.47 2.45 14.02
CA VAL A 72 -7.86 1.11 13.93
C VAL A 72 -8.87 0.13 13.32
N THR A 73 -8.47 -0.65 12.32
CA THR A 73 -9.31 -1.74 11.79
C THR A 73 -9.17 -2.98 12.66
N ASP A 74 -10.20 -3.82 12.68
CA ASP A 74 -10.19 -5.07 13.44
C ASP A 74 -8.99 -5.95 13.03
N GLU A 75 -8.70 -6.01 11.72
CA GLU A 75 -7.56 -6.79 11.20
C GLU A 75 -6.22 -6.22 11.64
N ALA A 76 -6.09 -4.89 11.71
CA ALA A 76 -4.87 -4.24 12.19
C ALA A 76 -4.65 -4.52 13.68
N TYR A 77 -5.71 -4.50 14.48
CA TYR A 77 -5.64 -4.84 15.91
C TYR A 77 -5.30 -6.32 16.13
N GLU A 78 -5.92 -7.23 15.40
CA GLU A 78 -5.66 -8.67 15.49
C GLU A 78 -4.27 -9.08 15.01
N ALA A 79 -3.66 -8.32 14.09
CA ALA A 79 -2.30 -8.56 13.62
C ALA A 79 -1.23 -8.23 14.67
N VAL A 80 -1.57 -7.51 15.74
CA VAL A 80 -0.64 -7.12 16.80
C VAL A 80 -0.59 -8.18 17.90
N PRO A 81 0.59 -8.71 18.26
CA PRO A 81 0.74 -9.61 19.40
C PRO A 81 0.35 -8.91 20.72
N ALA A 82 -0.48 -9.56 21.53
CA ALA A 82 -0.94 -9.00 22.81
C ALA A 82 0.24 -8.72 23.77
N GLY A 83 0.22 -7.57 24.43
CA GLY A 83 1.26 -7.12 25.35
C GLY A 83 2.53 -6.59 24.69
N SER A 84 2.57 -6.49 23.35
CA SER A 84 3.70 -5.92 22.61
C SER A 84 3.68 -4.39 22.56
N GLY A 85 2.56 -3.75 22.93
CA GLY A 85 2.42 -2.30 22.75
C GLY A 85 2.52 -1.86 21.29
N ASN A 86 2.15 -2.73 20.33
CA ASN A 86 2.28 -2.51 18.89
C ASN A 86 3.74 -2.29 18.42
N ILE A 87 4.71 -2.90 19.11
CA ILE A 87 6.11 -2.91 18.68
C ILE A 87 6.57 -4.37 18.66
N PHE A 88 6.78 -4.92 17.46
CA PHE A 88 7.08 -6.34 17.28
C PHE A 88 7.80 -6.62 15.96
N ILE A 89 8.31 -7.84 15.82
CA ILE A 89 8.80 -8.35 14.53
C ILE A 89 7.60 -9.02 13.84
N PRO A 90 7.17 -8.54 12.68
CA PRO A 90 5.95 -9.02 12.06
C PRO A 90 6.16 -10.41 11.45
N PRO A 91 5.11 -11.15 11.08
CA PRO A 91 5.27 -12.31 10.21
C PRO A 91 5.64 -11.85 8.79
N PRO A 92 6.09 -12.78 7.91
CA PRO A 92 6.25 -12.47 6.49
C PRO A 92 4.95 -11.95 5.89
N PHE A 93 5.05 -10.95 5.02
CA PHE A 93 3.88 -10.29 4.46
C PHE A 93 3.95 -10.14 2.95
N GLU A 94 2.77 -10.10 2.33
CA GLU A 94 2.60 -10.04 0.89
C GLU A 94 2.94 -8.65 0.34
N ILE A 95 3.76 -8.60 -0.71
CA ILE A 95 4.08 -7.40 -1.48
C ILE A 95 3.23 -7.33 -2.75
N VAL A 96 3.13 -8.43 -3.48
CA VAL A 96 2.33 -8.54 -4.70
C VAL A 96 1.94 -9.98 -4.96
N THR A 97 0.73 -10.19 -5.46
CA THR A 97 0.21 -11.46 -5.97
C THR A 97 -0.19 -11.31 -7.43
N GLY A 98 0.19 -12.29 -8.25
CA GLY A 98 -0.06 -12.36 -9.68
C GLY A 98 1.17 -12.84 -10.48
N GLN A 99 1.42 -12.19 -11.61
CA GLN A 99 2.48 -12.51 -12.58
C GLN A 99 3.77 -11.71 -12.33
N PHE A 100 4.02 -11.28 -11.09
CA PHE A 100 5.17 -10.44 -10.75
C PHE A 100 6.12 -11.15 -9.78
N ALA A 101 7.41 -10.94 -10.02
CA ALA A 101 8.50 -11.41 -9.19
C ALA A 101 9.59 -10.33 -9.12
N CYS A 102 10.60 -10.56 -8.28
CA CYS A 102 11.81 -9.73 -8.30
C CYS A 102 12.66 -10.02 -9.54
N GLU A 103 13.59 -9.13 -9.83
CA GLU A 103 14.57 -9.33 -10.89
C GLU A 103 15.37 -10.64 -10.73
N SER A 104 15.66 -11.30 -11.86
CA SER A 104 16.37 -12.58 -11.87
C SER A 104 17.81 -12.49 -11.36
N SER A 105 18.43 -11.30 -11.42
CA SER A 105 19.75 -11.01 -10.83
C SER A 105 19.77 -11.12 -9.32
N ALA A 106 18.63 -10.94 -8.65
CA ALA A 106 18.55 -10.96 -7.20
C ALA A 106 18.23 -12.35 -6.63
N ILE A 107 18.01 -13.36 -7.50
CA ILE A 107 17.75 -14.74 -7.09
C ILE A 107 18.95 -15.30 -6.31
N GLN A 108 18.67 -15.85 -5.14
CA GLN A 108 19.64 -16.48 -4.27
C GLN A 108 19.66 -18.01 -4.51
N GLY A 109 20.56 -18.45 -5.39
CA GLY A 109 20.78 -19.86 -5.68
C GLY A 109 19.76 -20.45 -6.65
N ASP A 110 19.45 -21.74 -6.49
CA ASP A 110 18.56 -22.46 -7.40
C ASP A 110 17.07 -22.27 -7.08
N ILE A 111 16.22 -22.37 -8.11
CA ILE A 111 14.76 -22.44 -7.97
C ILE A 111 14.40 -23.78 -7.32
N ILE A 112 13.66 -23.74 -6.22
CA ILE A 112 13.29 -24.92 -5.46
C ILE A 112 11.90 -25.36 -5.90
N GLU A 113 11.76 -26.61 -6.32
CA GLU A 113 10.45 -27.23 -6.53
C GLU A 113 9.83 -27.59 -5.18
N LEU A 114 8.62 -27.10 -4.90
CA LEU A 114 7.93 -27.36 -3.65
C LEU A 114 7.16 -28.67 -3.72
N VAL A 115 7.53 -29.59 -2.85
CA VAL A 115 6.72 -30.77 -2.50
C VAL A 115 5.71 -30.34 -1.41
N GLU A 116 4.57 -31.02 -1.30
CA GLU A 116 3.38 -30.59 -0.53
C GLU A 116 3.65 -30.05 0.89
N ASP A 117 4.65 -30.57 1.61
CA ASP A 117 4.96 -30.17 2.99
C ASP A 117 6.07 -29.11 3.11
N ALA A 118 6.66 -28.66 2.01
CA ALA A 118 7.81 -27.75 2.02
C ALA A 118 7.37 -26.28 2.12
N SER A 119 7.90 -25.54 3.10
CA SER A 119 7.62 -24.11 3.28
C SER A 119 8.76 -23.25 2.74
N CYS A 120 8.44 -22.37 1.77
CA CYS A 120 9.34 -21.33 1.28
C CYS A 120 9.91 -20.45 2.40
N GLU A 121 9.09 -20.14 3.39
CA GLU A 121 9.47 -19.29 4.50
C GLU A 121 10.62 -19.91 5.29
N LEU A 122 10.58 -21.23 5.53
CA LEU A 122 11.64 -21.94 6.24
C LEU A 122 12.95 -21.90 5.45
N PHE A 123 12.90 -22.18 4.15
CA PHE A 123 14.10 -22.12 3.30
C PHE A 123 14.69 -20.71 3.26
N CYS A 124 13.85 -19.69 3.20
CA CYS A 124 14.28 -18.31 3.23
C CYS A 124 14.94 -17.95 4.58
N ARG A 125 14.33 -18.37 5.69
CA ARG A 125 14.84 -18.13 7.04
C ARG A 125 16.19 -18.80 7.27
N GLU A 126 16.37 -20.03 6.80
CA GLU A 126 17.64 -20.77 6.91
C GLU A 126 18.77 -20.13 6.10
N ARG A 127 18.44 -19.59 4.92
CA ARG A 127 19.41 -18.97 4.01
C ARG A 127 19.58 -17.45 4.23
N GLY A 128 18.83 -16.86 5.15
CA GLY A 128 18.85 -15.42 5.43
C GLY A 128 18.38 -14.56 4.25
N CYS A 129 17.37 -15.02 3.51
CA CYS A 129 16.85 -14.32 2.35
C CYS A 129 15.91 -13.16 2.78
N LYS A 130 15.84 -12.09 1.99
CA LYS A 130 14.99 -10.91 2.30
C LYS A 130 13.60 -11.01 1.70
N TYR A 131 13.46 -11.70 0.57
CA TYR A 131 12.19 -11.89 -0.10
C TYR A 131 12.13 -13.31 -0.63
N TYR A 132 10.93 -13.87 -0.68
CA TYR A 132 10.70 -15.13 -1.39
C TYR A 132 9.45 -15.02 -2.23
N TRP A 133 9.47 -15.67 -3.38
CA TRP A 133 8.31 -15.85 -4.24
C TRP A 133 7.87 -17.30 -4.14
N VAL A 134 6.57 -17.48 -3.94
CA VAL A 134 5.91 -18.79 -3.90
C VAL A 134 4.79 -18.79 -4.93
N GLY A 135 4.74 -19.80 -5.78
CA GLY A 135 3.72 -19.86 -6.81
C GLY A 135 3.86 -21.06 -7.73
N GLU A 136 3.18 -20.99 -8.86
CA GLU A 136 3.11 -22.04 -9.86
C GLU A 136 3.64 -21.54 -11.20
N VAL A 137 4.51 -22.35 -11.82
CA VAL A 137 5.04 -22.11 -13.17
C VAL A 137 4.84 -23.39 -13.96
N ALA A 138 4.07 -23.34 -15.04
CA ALA A 138 3.75 -24.51 -15.88
C ALA A 138 3.25 -25.73 -15.05
N SER A 139 2.38 -25.49 -14.07
CA SER A 139 1.83 -26.52 -13.17
C SER A 139 2.80 -27.16 -12.18
N ILE A 140 3.96 -26.54 -11.99
CA ILE A 140 4.93 -26.93 -10.97
C ILE A 140 4.97 -25.84 -9.90
N LYS A 141 4.74 -26.24 -8.64
CA LYS A 141 4.90 -25.33 -7.49
C LYS A 141 6.38 -25.05 -7.29
N GLN A 142 6.74 -23.78 -7.30
CA GLN A 142 8.12 -23.33 -7.19
C GLN A 142 8.27 -22.30 -6.08
N CYS A 143 9.45 -22.30 -5.50
CA CYS A 143 9.92 -21.33 -4.54
C CYS A 143 11.19 -20.66 -5.08
N ARG A 144 11.21 -19.34 -5.07
CA ARG A 144 12.38 -18.54 -5.46
C ARG A 144 12.76 -17.66 -4.28
N LEU A 145 14.03 -17.72 -3.88
CA LEU A 145 14.55 -16.93 -2.78
C LEU A 145 15.32 -15.75 -3.36
N TYR A 146 15.26 -14.59 -2.72
CA TYR A 146 15.94 -13.38 -3.18
C TYR A 146 16.72 -12.72 -2.04
N ASN A 147 17.93 -12.29 -2.35
CA ASN A 147 18.77 -11.51 -1.43
C ASN A 147 18.32 -10.05 -1.35
N ASP A 148 17.75 -9.53 -2.44
CA ASP A 148 17.27 -8.16 -2.54
C ASP A 148 16.13 -8.08 -3.57
N CYS A 149 15.42 -6.96 -3.60
CA CYS A 149 14.35 -6.73 -4.56
C CYS A 149 14.12 -5.23 -4.72
N THR A 150 14.59 -4.68 -5.83
CA THR A 150 14.45 -3.25 -6.15
C THR A 150 13.35 -3.01 -7.17
N LEU A 151 13.11 -3.96 -8.07
CA LEU A 151 12.17 -3.83 -9.18
C LEU A 151 11.23 -5.04 -9.26
N LEU A 152 9.93 -4.76 -9.39
CA LEU A 152 8.93 -5.76 -9.74
C LEU A 152 8.91 -5.97 -11.25
N VAL A 153 9.31 -7.16 -11.67
CA VAL A 153 9.34 -7.60 -13.06
C VAL A 153 8.15 -8.52 -13.31
N ARG A 154 7.45 -8.27 -14.42
CA ARG A 154 6.38 -9.16 -14.87
C ARG A 154 6.99 -10.34 -15.62
N GLU A 155 6.63 -11.55 -15.23
CA GLU A 155 6.98 -12.77 -15.95
C GLU A 155 5.71 -13.45 -16.48
N SER A 156 5.66 -13.71 -17.77
CA SER A 156 4.52 -14.39 -18.38
C SER A 156 4.55 -15.88 -18.04
N GLY A 157 3.40 -16.43 -17.62
CA GLY A 157 3.26 -17.87 -17.33
C GLY A 157 3.63 -18.27 -15.91
N ILE A 158 3.83 -17.30 -15.01
CA ILE A 158 3.91 -17.52 -13.57
C ILE A 158 2.66 -16.97 -12.89
N VAL A 159 2.20 -17.62 -11.83
CA VAL A 159 1.18 -17.09 -10.92
C VAL A 159 1.62 -17.39 -9.50
N GLY A 160 1.77 -16.36 -8.66
CA GLY A 160 2.23 -16.54 -7.30
C GLY A 160 2.24 -15.26 -6.49
N SER A 161 2.78 -15.36 -5.29
CA SER A 161 2.88 -14.27 -4.32
C SER A 161 4.33 -14.02 -3.98
N LEU A 162 4.74 -12.76 -4.09
CA LEU A 162 6.00 -12.27 -3.57
C LEU A 162 5.79 -11.81 -2.12
N MET A 163 6.58 -12.39 -1.23
CA MET A 163 6.53 -12.15 0.21
C MET A 163 7.83 -11.49 0.66
N ALA A 164 7.73 -10.52 1.56
CA ALA A 164 8.85 -9.93 2.25
C ALA A 164 9.10 -10.65 3.58
N MET A 165 10.38 -10.91 3.87
CA MET A 165 10.80 -11.37 5.18
C MET A 165 11.20 -10.18 6.05
N PRO A 166 10.68 -10.12 7.29
CA PRO A 166 11.13 -9.12 8.25
C PRO A 166 12.58 -9.37 8.65
N ASP A 167 13.31 -8.29 8.95
CA ASP A 167 14.58 -8.43 9.63
C ASP A 167 14.33 -8.83 11.09
N SER A 168 14.89 -9.97 11.50
CA SER A 168 14.86 -10.48 12.88
C SER A 168 15.33 -9.51 13.96
N ARG A 169 15.99 -8.39 13.59
CA ARG A 169 16.50 -7.39 14.53
C ARG A 169 15.70 -6.08 14.51
N ARG A 170 14.78 -5.92 13.56
CA ARG A 170 14.04 -4.68 13.38
C ARG A 170 12.62 -4.84 13.89
N GLU A 171 12.33 -4.14 14.98
CA GLU A 171 10.96 -4.01 15.47
C GLU A 171 10.25 -2.93 14.66
N VAL A 172 9.01 -3.21 14.31
CA VAL A 172 8.12 -2.32 13.58
C VAL A 172 6.82 -2.19 14.35
N CYS A 173 6.03 -1.20 13.97
CA CYS A 173 4.67 -1.04 14.44
C CYS A 173 3.68 -1.19 13.29
N HIS A 174 2.50 -1.72 13.60
CA HIS A 174 1.42 -1.85 12.63
C HIS A 174 0.64 -0.53 12.55
N MET A 175 0.34 -0.07 11.33
CA MET A 175 -0.47 1.12 11.12
C MET A 175 -1.93 0.87 11.50
N ALA A 176 -2.64 1.93 11.91
CA ALA A 176 -4.04 1.85 12.30
C ALA A 176 -4.95 1.35 11.15
N ASP A 177 -4.80 1.90 9.95
CA ASP A 177 -5.55 1.48 8.76
C ASP A 177 -4.69 1.64 7.50
N PRO A 178 -3.96 0.58 7.09
CA PRO A 178 -3.08 0.61 5.92
C PRO A 178 -3.81 0.95 4.61
N VAL A 179 -5.09 0.58 4.48
CA VAL A 179 -5.88 0.79 3.26
C VAL A 179 -6.27 2.26 3.15
N LYS A 180 -6.84 2.82 4.23
CA LYS A 180 -7.23 4.23 4.29
C LYS A 180 -6.00 5.14 4.29
N CYS A 181 -4.92 4.74 4.96
CA CYS A 181 -3.64 5.43 4.89
C CYS A 181 -3.16 5.60 3.44
N TRP A 182 -3.18 4.52 2.67
CA TRP A 182 -2.77 4.57 1.26
C TRP A 182 -3.70 5.45 0.43
N ALA A 183 -5.02 5.33 0.63
CA ALA A 183 -6.01 6.08 -0.11
C ALA A 183 -5.96 7.59 0.15
N VAL A 184 -5.71 7.99 1.41
CA VAL A 184 -5.74 9.40 1.84
C VAL A 184 -4.38 10.08 1.64
N SER A 185 -3.28 9.42 2.01
CA SER A 185 -1.96 10.05 2.07
C SER A 185 -0.94 9.39 1.15
N GLY A 186 -0.84 8.06 1.15
CA GLY A 186 0.18 7.32 0.40
C GLY A 186 0.15 7.59 -1.11
N ARG A 187 -1.00 7.37 -1.75
CA ARG A 187 -1.14 7.54 -3.21
C ARG A 187 -0.95 8.99 -3.66
N ARG A 188 -1.44 9.96 -2.88
CA ARG A 188 -1.26 11.39 -3.20
C ARG A 188 0.21 11.80 -3.16
N ALA A 189 0.93 11.36 -2.13
CA ALA A 189 2.36 11.62 -2.00
C ALA A 189 3.18 10.93 -3.10
N TYR A 190 2.79 9.72 -3.51
CA TYR A 190 3.41 9.02 -4.64
C TYR A 190 3.22 9.74 -5.98
N LEU A 191 2.00 10.23 -6.26
CA LEU A 191 1.69 10.98 -7.48
C LEU A 191 2.23 12.42 -7.49
N ALA A 192 3.13 12.76 -6.56
CA ALA A 192 3.72 14.09 -6.38
C ALA A 192 2.68 15.22 -6.19
N ALA A 193 1.48 14.88 -5.70
CA ALA A 193 0.46 15.85 -5.34
C ALA A 193 0.67 16.46 -3.94
N SER A 194 1.73 16.02 -3.23
CA SER A 194 2.10 16.48 -1.89
C SER A 194 3.61 16.75 -1.81
N PRO A 195 4.06 17.62 -0.89
CA PRO A 195 5.49 17.79 -0.58
C PRO A 195 6.16 16.46 -0.23
N ALA A 196 7.46 16.32 -0.56
CA ALA A 196 8.21 15.08 -0.30
C ALA A 196 8.26 14.68 1.19
N GLU A 197 8.14 15.65 2.09
CA GLU A 197 8.11 15.48 3.55
C GLU A 197 6.84 14.78 4.05
N GLN A 198 5.78 14.69 3.23
CA GLN A 198 4.51 14.03 3.58
C GLN A 198 4.40 12.61 3.02
N ARG A 199 5.51 12.03 2.57
CA ARG A 199 5.53 10.65 2.09
C ARG A 199 5.31 9.69 3.26
N VAL A 200 4.36 8.78 3.10
CA VAL A 200 4.12 7.70 4.06
C VAL A 200 5.34 6.78 4.03
N GLU A 201 6.05 6.69 5.15
CA GLU A 201 7.16 5.75 5.32
C GLU A 201 6.65 4.41 5.85
N CYS A 202 7.09 3.31 5.23
CA CYS A 202 6.83 1.95 5.65
C CYS A 202 7.85 0.97 5.08
N GLU A 203 7.84 -0.25 5.62
CA GLU A 203 8.65 -1.35 5.13
C GLU A 203 8.31 -1.68 3.67
N HIS A 204 9.35 -1.81 2.83
CA HIS A 204 9.26 -2.13 1.40
C HIS A 204 8.37 -1.18 0.58
N ARG A 205 8.27 0.09 1.00
CA ARG A 205 7.50 1.15 0.33
C ARG A 205 7.68 1.18 -1.19
N GLU A 206 8.92 1.09 -1.68
CA GLU A 206 9.22 1.19 -3.11
C GLU A 206 8.56 0.08 -3.94
N LEU A 207 8.51 -1.15 -3.44
CA LEU A 207 7.88 -2.28 -4.13
C LEU A 207 6.35 -2.17 -4.08
N LEU A 208 5.81 -1.71 -2.96
CA LEU A 208 4.37 -1.46 -2.80
C LEU A 208 3.89 -0.33 -3.73
N GLU A 209 4.66 0.76 -3.84
CA GLU A 209 4.45 1.85 -4.79
C GLU A 209 4.48 1.34 -6.24
N GLN A 210 5.45 0.50 -6.59
CA GLN A 210 5.52 -0.11 -7.91
C GLN A 210 4.29 -0.97 -8.21
N CYS A 211 3.83 -1.78 -7.25
CA CYS A 211 2.64 -2.60 -7.42
C CYS A 211 1.40 -1.73 -7.68
N ASP A 212 1.15 -0.70 -6.85
CA ASP A 212 0.03 0.23 -7.02
C ASP A 212 0.12 0.96 -8.36
N HIS A 213 1.32 1.37 -8.78
CA HIS A 213 1.54 1.97 -10.09
C HIS A 213 1.16 1.01 -11.23
N LYS A 214 1.51 -0.27 -11.14
CA LYS A 214 1.09 -1.27 -12.15
C LYS A 214 -0.43 -1.45 -12.17
N LEU A 215 -1.10 -1.39 -11.02
CA LEU A 215 -2.58 -1.37 -10.96
C LEU A 215 -3.16 -0.15 -11.68
N LEU A 216 -2.61 1.04 -11.44
CA LEU A 216 -3.06 2.28 -12.08
C LEU A 216 -2.89 2.28 -13.61
N MET A 217 -1.85 1.61 -14.11
CA MET A 217 -1.58 1.47 -15.55
C MET A 217 -2.44 0.41 -16.26
N GLY A 218 -3.44 -0.15 -15.57
CA GLY A 218 -4.36 -1.15 -16.13
C GLY A 218 -4.29 -2.54 -15.46
N GLY A 219 -3.44 -2.71 -14.44
CA GLY A 219 -3.44 -3.90 -13.58
C GLY A 219 -3.09 -5.21 -14.26
N TRP A 220 -2.44 -5.17 -15.42
CA TRP A 220 -2.23 -6.39 -16.19
C TRP A 220 -1.21 -7.31 -15.50
N GLY A 221 -1.71 -8.47 -15.05
CA GLY A 221 -0.91 -9.46 -14.33
C GLY A 221 -0.75 -9.18 -12.84
N VAL A 222 -1.39 -8.14 -12.28
CA VAL A 222 -1.48 -7.94 -10.83
C VAL A 222 -2.86 -8.42 -10.37
N GLU A 223 -2.89 -9.34 -9.43
CA GLU A 223 -4.13 -9.79 -8.78
C GLU A 223 -4.39 -8.99 -7.51
N LYS A 224 -3.35 -8.81 -6.70
CA LYS A 224 -3.43 -8.08 -5.44
C LYS A 224 -2.10 -7.41 -5.13
N CYS A 225 -2.16 -6.20 -4.59
CA CYS A 225 -1.00 -5.53 -4.01
C CYS A 225 -1.06 -5.63 -2.50
N GLY A 226 0.11 -5.83 -1.89
CA GLY A 226 0.34 -5.60 -0.48
C GLY A 226 0.01 -4.17 -0.08
N ARG A 227 -0.04 -3.95 1.24
CA ARG A 227 -0.26 -2.63 1.81
C ARG A 227 0.92 -2.22 2.66
N CYS A 228 1.06 -0.91 2.79
CA CYS A 228 2.03 -0.25 3.65
C CYS A 228 1.56 -0.41 5.10
N SER A 229 1.74 -1.61 5.67
CA SER A 229 1.14 -1.97 6.98
C SER A 229 2.10 -1.80 8.15
N TYR A 230 3.41 -1.81 7.90
CA TYR A 230 4.44 -1.81 8.93
C TYR A 230 5.34 -0.60 8.80
N ARG A 231 5.63 0.06 9.93
CA ARG A 231 6.45 1.27 10.00
C ARG A 231 7.47 1.19 11.11
N ASP A 232 8.55 1.95 10.98
CA ASP A 232 9.53 2.13 12.04
C ASP A 232 8.94 2.97 13.19
N PRO A 233 8.86 2.43 14.43
CA PRO A 233 8.24 3.14 15.55
C PRO A 233 8.95 4.44 15.90
N ASN A 234 10.25 4.57 15.57
CA ASN A 234 11.03 5.78 15.87
C ASN A 234 10.75 6.94 14.90
N THR A 235 10.07 6.66 13.79
CA THR A 235 9.69 7.69 12.80
C THR A 235 8.36 8.36 13.13
N GLN A 236 7.70 7.98 14.22
CA GLN A 236 6.51 8.68 14.70
C GLN A 236 6.89 10.00 15.36
N GLN A 237 6.50 11.11 14.72
CA GLN A 237 6.22 12.32 15.47
C GLN A 237 4.84 12.12 16.10
N PHE A 238 4.81 11.68 17.36
CA PHE A 238 3.62 11.89 18.17
C PHE A 238 3.51 13.41 18.35
N ALA A 239 2.57 14.02 17.64
CA ALA A 239 2.19 15.41 17.86
C ALA A 239 1.24 15.49 19.05
#